data_AF-A0A1I4US50-F1
#
_entry.id   AF-A0A1I4US50-F1
#
_cell.length_a   1.000
_cell.length_b   1.000
_cell.length_c   1.000
_cell.angle_alpha   90.00
_cell.angle_beta   90.00
_cell.angle_gamma   90.00
#
_symmetry.space_group_name_H-M   'P 1'
#
loop_
_entity.id
_entity.type
_entity.pdbx_description
1 polymer ?
#
loop_
_entity_poly.entity_id
_entity_poly.type
_entity_poly.pdbx_seq_one_letter_code
_entity_poly.pdbx_strand_id
1 'polypeptide(L)'
;MMTINGIQFQKGLSLPAFLRDYGTEEQCEAAFIKARWPQGFICPCCGHGAAYEFKRRELRYWQCGACRHQTSLRAGTVMEHGRLPLTKWYLAIYLVTQSKTNIAALAMMR
;
A
#
# COMPACT_ATOMS: atom_id res chain seq x y z
N MET A 1 -8.53 -9.79 -32.76
CA MET A 1 -8.20 -8.37 -32.50
C MET A 1 -7.45 -8.34 -31.17
N MET A 2 -6.11 -8.22 -31.19
CA MET A 2 -5.34 -8.13 -29.95
C MET A 2 -5.52 -6.72 -29.38
N THR A 3 -6.24 -6.61 -28.28
CA THR A 3 -6.37 -5.36 -27.52
C THR A 3 -4.99 -4.90 -27.09
N ILE A 4 -4.54 -3.76 -27.61
CA ILE A 4 -3.30 -3.12 -27.20
C ILE A 4 -3.46 -2.75 -25.72
N ASN A 5 -2.74 -3.46 -24.86
CA ASN A 5 -2.81 -3.28 -23.43
C ASN A 5 -2.11 -1.95 -23.11
N GLY A 6 -2.88 -0.89 -22.80
CA GLY A 6 -2.39 0.47 -22.59
C GLY A 6 -1.33 0.62 -21.48
N ILE A 7 -1.14 -0.42 -20.67
CA ILE A 7 -0.05 -0.57 -19.69
C ILE A 7 1.33 -0.61 -20.37
N GLN A 8 1.43 -1.04 -21.63
CA GLN A 8 2.71 -1.23 -22.32
C GLN A 8 3.50 0.08 -22.63
N PHE A 9 2.84 1.24 -22.55
CA PHE A 9 3.41 2.54 -22.94
C PHE A 9 3.47 3.57 -21.81
N GLN A 10 3.23 3.18 -20.56
CA GLN A 10 3.40 4.11 -19.45
C GLN A 10 4.89 4.40 -19.25
N LYS A 11 5.26 5.69 -19.20
CA LYS A 11 6.58 6.12 -18.70
C LYS A 11 6.68 5.65 -17.27
N GLY A 12 7.38 4.54 -17.07
CA GLY A 12 7.62 3.97 -15.75
C GLY A 12 8.26 4.98 -14.82
N LEU A 13 7.91 4.93 -13.53
CA LEU A 13 8.63 5.66 -12.49
C LEU A 13 10.10 5.20 -12.52
N SER A 14 11.08 6.10 -12.48
CA SER A 14 12.48 5.68 -12.44
C SER A 14 12.83 5.14 -11.06
N LEU A 15 13.81 4.23 -10.96
CA LEU A 15 14.23 3.69 -9.66
C LEU A 15 14.68 4.79 -8.67
N PRO A 16 15.45 5.83 -9.08
CA PRO A 16 15.78 6.93 -8.18
C PRO A 16 14.56 7.72 -7.72
N ALA A 17 13.57 7.93 -8.61
CA ALA A 17 12.32 8.60 -8.23
C ALA A 17 11.49 7.74 -7.26
N PHE A 18 11.43 6.43 -7.49
CA PHE A 18 10.81 5.48 -6.57
C PHE A 18 11.45 5.50 -5.18
N LEU A 19 12.78 5.40 -5.10
CA LEU A 19 13.49 5.39 -3.82
C LEU A 19 13.39 6.71 -3.06
N ARG A 20 13.25 7.84 -3.77
CA ARG A 20 13.02 9.14 -3.14
C ARG A 20 11.65 9.19 -2.44
N ASP A 21 10.62 8.62 -3.06
CA ASP A 21 9.23 8.75 -2.61
C ASP A 21 8.77 7.56 -1.74
N TYR A 22 9.44 6.40 -1.82
CA TYR A 22 9.08 5.13 -1.16
C TYR A 22 10.30 4.36 -0.60
N GLY A 23 11.40 5.04 -0.32
CA GLY A 23 12.65 4.43 0.14
C GLY A 23 12.63 4.00 1.62
N THR A 24 11.75 4.55 2.44
CA THR A 24 11.62 4.20 3.87
C THR A 24 10.23 3.66 4.22
N GLU A 25 10.12 2.98 5.37
CA GLU A 25 8.83 2.47 5.86
C GLU A 25 7.85 3.61 6.14
N GLU A 26 8.32 4.73 6.68
CA GLU A 26 7.50 5.89 7.01
C GLU A 26 6.93 6.56 5.76
N GLN A 27 7.75 6.65 4.70
CA GLN A 27 7.30 7.15 3.40
C GLN A 27 6.22 6.26 2.80
N CYS A 28 6.43 4.94 2.83
CA CYS A 28 5.44 3.97 2.37
C CYS A 28 4.16 4.02 3.21
N GLU A 29 4.28 4.15 4.54
CA GLU A 29 3.14 4.26 5.45
C GLU A 29 2.32 5.53 5.15
N ALA A 30 2.97 6.68 5.02
CA ALA A 30 2.31 7.95 4.70
C ALA A 30 1.62 7.91 3.33
N ALA A 31 2.30 7.36 2.32
CA ALA A 31 1.71 7.17 1.00
C ALA A 31 0.49 6.24 1.03
N PHE A 32 0.57 5.15 1.80
CA PHE A 32 -0.53 4.19 1.91
C PHE A 32 -1.71 4.78 2.68
N ILE A 33 -1.48 5.54 3.76
CA ILE A 33 -2.54 6.29 4.45
C ILE A 33 -3.24 7.25 3.49
N LYS A 34 -2.48 8.04 2.73
CA LYS A 34 -3.03 8.99 1.76
C LYS A 34 -3.82 8.30 0.65
N ALA A 35 -3.34 7.15 0.17
CA ALA A 35 -4.03 6.37 -0.86
C ALA A 35 -5.34 5.75 -0.34
N ARG A 36 -5.34 5.24 0.89
CA ARG A 36 -6.50 4.61 1.51
C ARG A 36 -7.56 5.64 1.94
N TRP A 37 -7.12 6.78 2.44
CA TRP A 37 -7.93 7.79 3.10
C TRP A 37 -7.54 9.20 2.63
N PRO A 38 -7.85 9.57 1.37
CA PRO A 38 -7.40 10.83 0.78
C PRO A 38 -7.98 12.08 1.47
N GLN A 39 -9.14 11.94 2.11
CA GLN A 39 -9.83 13.03 2.81
C GLN A 39 -9.84 12.84 4.35
N GLY A 40 -9.01 11.94 4.86
CA GLY A 40 -9.01 11.54 6.27
C GLY A 40 -9.67 10.18 6.50
N PHE A 41 -9.51 9.67 7.72
CA PHE A 41 -9.94 8.32 8.08
C PHE A 41 -11.43 8.13 7.84
N ILE A 42 -11.81 7.00 7.24
CA ILE A 42 -13.20 6.56 7.16
C ILE A 42 -13.26 5.14 7.69
N CYS A 43 -14.10 4.91 8.70
CA CYS A 43 -14.26 3.59 9.29
C CYS A 43 -14.82 2.60 8.26
N PRO A 44 -14.16 1.44 8.04
CA PRO A 44 -14.66 0.44 7.08
C PRO A 44 -15.95 -0.25 7.54
N CYS A 45 -16.28 -0.19 8.83
CA CYS A 45 -17.46 -0.84 9.40
C CYS A 45 -18.70 0.07 9.39
N CYS A 46 -18.56 1.35 9.74
CA CYS A 46 -19.70 2.27 9.90
C CYS A 46 -19.60 3.58 9.11
N GLY A 47 -18.51 3.83 8.38
CA GLY A 47 -18.33 5.06 7.60
C GLY A 47 -18.01 6.32 8.42
N HIS A 48 -17.89 6.23 9.74
CA HIS A 48 -17.60 7.39 10.58
C HIS A 48 -16.16 7.92 10.38
N GLY A 49 -16.01 9.25 10.40
CA GLY A 49 -14.76 9.93 10.04
C GLY A 49 -13.74 10.11 11.17
N ALA A 50 -14.17 10.02 12.43
CA ALA A 50 -13.26 10.19 13.57
C ALA A 50 -12.69 8.83 14.04
N ALA A 51 -11.37 8.82 14.28
CA ALA A 51 -10.68 7.70 14.90
C ALA A 51 -9.56 8.17 15.83
N TYR A 52 -9.26 7.31 16.80
CA TYR A 52 -8.09 7.41 17.66
C TYR A 52 -6.97 6.57 17.07
N GLU A 53 -5.84 7.21 16.79
CA GLU A 53 -4.65 6.53 16.30
C GLU A 53 -3.79 6.05 17.48
N PHE A 54 -3.29 4.82 17.40
CA PHE A 54 -2.32 4.30 18.36
C PHE A 54 -1.39 3.29 17.70
N LYS A 55 -0.20 3.09 18.29
CA LYS A 55 0.78 2.11 17.83
C LYS A 55 0.83 0.90 18.77
N ARG A 56 0.91 -0.31 18.20
CA ARG A 56 1.20 -1.57 18.92
C ARG A 56 2.23 -2.37 18.14
N ARG A 57 3.34 -2.75 18.78
CA ARG A 57 4.42 -3.56 18.18
C ARG A 57 4.87 -2.99 16.81
N GLU A 58 5.16 -1.69 16.77
CA GLU A 58 5.53 -0.91 15.56
C GLU A 58 4.42 -0.73 14.50
N LEU A 59 3.25 -1.34 14.67
CA LEU A 59 2.13 -1.19 13.74
C LEU A 59 1.16 -0.11 14.21
N ARG A 60 0.72 0.73 13.28
CA ARG A 60 -0.28 1.77 13.51
C ARG A 60 -1.70 1.22 13.32
N TYR A 61 -2.57 1.57 14.26
CA TYR A 61 -3.98 1.19 14.30
C TYR A 61 -4.85 2.43 14.46
N TRP A 62 -6.07 2.34 13.93
CA TRP A 62 -7.12 3.33 14.08
C TRP A 62 -8.32 2.68 14.73
N GLN A 63 -8.76 3.24 15.85
CA GLN A 63 -10.01 2.86 16.50
C GLN A 63 -11.07 3.90 16.21
N CYS A 64 -12.16 3.48 15.57
CA CYS A 64 -13.28 4.37 15.29
C CYS A 64 -13.90 4.93 16.58
N GLY A 65 -14.16 6.24 16.61
CA GLY A 65 -14.82 6.89 17.74
C GLY A 65 -16.29 6.49 17.95
N ALA A 66 -16.98 6.07 16.90
CA ALA A 66 -18.41 5.71 16.96
C ALA A 66 -18.63 4.23 17.30
N CYS A 67 -18.12 3.30 16.49
CA CYS A 67 -18.37 1.86 16.65
C CYS A 67 -17.27 1.13 17.43
N ARG A 68 -16.18 1.82 17.82
CA ARG A 68 -14.99 1.24 18.47
C ARG A 68 -14.28 0.14 17.68
N HIS A 69 -14.62 -0.04 16.41
CA HIS A 69 -13.94 -0.96 15.52
C HIS A 69 -12.48 -0.54 15.32
N GLN A 70 -11.55 -1.50 15.46
CA GLN A 70 -10.13 -1.31 15.27
C GLN A 70 -9.71 -1.82 13.91
N THR A 71 -9.04 -0.98 13.13
CA THR A 71 -8.48 -1.33 11.82
C THR A 71 -7.01 -0.98 11.80
N SER A 72 -6.19 -1.83 11.19
CA SER A 72 -4.81 -1.48 10.82
C SER A 72 -4.79 -0.84 9.44
N LEU A 73 -3.65 -0.27 9.04
CA LEU A 73 -3.48 0.28 7.70
C LEU A 73 -3.64 -0.79 6.60
N ARG A 74 -3.21 -2.02 6.92
CA ARG A 74 -3.19 -3.17 6.01
C ARG A 74 -4.51 -3.95 5.99
N ALA A 75 -5.44 -3.67 6.90
CA ALA A 75 -6.68 -4.42 7.01
C ALA A 75 -7.54 -4.32 5.73
N GLY A 76 -8.12 -5.44 5.30
CA GLY A 76 -8.86 -5.57 4.04
C GLY A 76 -7.99 -5.42 2.79
N THR A 77 -6.68 -5.63 2.88
CA THR A 77 -5.77 -5.57 1.72
C THR A 77 -4.97 -6.86 1.58
N VAL A 78 -4.33 -7.06 0.42
CA VAL A 78 -3.41 -8.19 0.19
C VAL A 78 -2.25 -8.24 1.21
N MET A 79 -2.02 -7.18 1.97
CA MET A 79 -0.97 -7.06 2.98
C MET A 79 -1.44 -7.37 4.41
N GLU A 80 -2.73 -7.65 4.64
CA GLU A 80 -3.37 -7.75 5.98
C GLU A 80 -2.71 -8.76 6.92
N HIS A 81 -2.14 -9.84 6.38
CA HIS A 81 -1.42 -10.87 7.14
C HIS A 81 0.05 -11.01 6.74
N GLY A 82 0.54 -10.10 5.90
CA GLY A 82 1.93 -10.10 5.46
C GLY A 82 2.86 -9.64 6.57
N ARG A 83 3.88 -10.45 6.87
CA ARG A 83 5.00 -10.05 7.77
C ARG A 83 6.04 -9.19 7.08
N LEU A 84 5.89 -8.96 5.77
CA LEU A 84 6.83 -8.18 4.99
C LEU A 84 6.72 -6.68 5.35
N PRO A 85 7.85 -5.95 5.40
CA PRO A 85 7.87 -4.49 5.49
C PRO A 85 7.14 -3.85 4.29
N LEU A 86 6.55 -2.65 4.47
CA LEU A 86 5.86 -1.95 3.39
C LEU A 86 6.79 -1.61 2.23
N THR A 87 8.05 -1.27 2.50
CA THR A 87 9.09 -1.03 1.50
C THR A 87 9.25 -2.20 0.53
N LYS A 88 9.22 -3.45 1.03
CA LYS A 88 9.26 -4.65 0.19
C LYS A 88 8.00 -4.82 -0.66
N TRP A 89 6.83 -4.51 -0.10
CA TRP A 89 5.58 -4.53 -0.86
C TRP A 89 5.57 -3.48 -1.97
N TYR A 90 5.99 -2.26 -1.67
CA TYR A 90 6.10 -1.18 -2.64
C TYR A 90 7.12 -1.50 -3.74
N LEU A 91 8.26 -2.10 -3.38
CA LEU A 91 9.25 -2.55 -4.35
C LEU A 91 8.68 -3.67 -5.24
N ALA A 92 7.97 -4.64 -4.67
CA ALA A 92 7.34 -5.69 -5.45
C ALA A 92 6.31 -5.11 -6.43
N ILE A 93 5.43 -4.22 -5.97
CA ILE A 93 4.46 -3.52 -6.82
C ILE A 93 5.19 -2.75 -7.93
N TYR A 94 6.21 -1.97 -7.58
CA TYR A 94 7.04 -1.25 -8.54
C TYR A 94 7.59 -2.19 -9.61
N LEU A 95 8.21 -3.31 -9.23
CA LEU A 95 8.76 -4.28 -10.18
C LEU A 95 7.68 -4.88 -11.09
N VAL A 96 6.53 -5.30 -10.55
CA VAL A 96 5.40 -5.81 -11.36
C VAL A 96 4.89 -4.75 -12.34
N THR A 97 4.77 -3.49 -11.91
CA THR A 97 4.25 -2.42 -12.78
C THR A 97 5.23 -2.01 -13.88
N GLN A 98 6.53 -2.19 -13.67
CA GLN A 98 7.58 -1.85 -14.65
C GLN A 98 7.79 -2.94 -15.71
N SER A 99 7.38 -4.17 -15.44
CA SER A 99 7.56 -5.28 -16.37
C SER A 99 6.52 -5.26 -17.49
N LYS A 100 6.99 -5.28 -18.74
CA LYS A 100 6.14 -5.44 -19.94
C LYS A 100 5.64 -6.88 -20.13
N THR A 101 6.15 -7.82 -19.33
CA THR A 101 5.83 -9.26 -19.32
C THR A 101 5.53 -9.70 -17.89
N ASN A 102 4.64 -10.69 -17.71
CA ASN A 102 4.32 -11.24 -16.38
C ASN A 102 5.61 -11.64 -15.64
N ILE A 103 5.88 -11.04 -14.48
CA ILE A 103 6.97 -11.48 -13.60
C ILE A 103 6.53 -12.78 -12.93
N ALA A 104 7.27 -13.86 -13.16
CA ALA A 104 7.08 -15.09 -12.40
C ALA A 104 7.41 -14.84 -10.93
N ALA A 105 6.55 -15.29 -10.01
CA ALA A 105 6.74 -15.10 -8.57
C ALA A 105 8.13 -15.57 -8.06
N LEU A 106 8.72 -16.56 -8.72
CA LEU A 106 10.07 -17.06 -8.42
C LEU A 106 11.17 -16.00 -8.62
N ALA A 107 11.01 -15.08 -9.58
CA ALA A 107 11.95 -13.98 -9.81
C ALA A 107 11.95 -12.95 -8.67
N MET A 108 10.89 -12.93 -7.84
CA MET A 108 10.76 -12.03 -6.68
C MET A 108 11.19 -12.67 -5.36
N MET A 109 11.49 -13.98 -5.36
CA MET A 109 11.87 -14.73 -4.15
C MET A 109 13.38 -14.70 -3.86
N ARG A 110 14.20 -14.14 -4.74
CA ARG A 110 15.67 -14.06 -4.59
C ARG A 110 16.09 -12.75 -3.95
#